data_AF-A0A7S3GQ25-F1
#
_entry.id   AF-A0A7S3GQ25-F1
#
_cell.length_a   1.000
_cell.length_b   1.000
_cell.length_c   1.000
_cell.angle_alpha   90.00
_cell.angle_beta   90.00
_cell.angle_gamma   90.00
#
_symmetry.space_group_name_H-M   'P 1'
#
loop_
_entity.id
_entity.type
_entity.pdbx_description
1 polymer ?
#
loop_
_entity_poly.entity_id
_entity_poly.type
_entity_poly.pdbx_seq_one_letter_code
_entity_poly.pdbx_strand_id
1 'polypeptide(L)'
;PAYEPLSIREPTEAEKRIDLTLKAYMDVEMKLESNEEMVRRDSVLAEVRSIFIKWVQYVAVEVLHMPADEAEDAGGELFISGSHRLGVRDIGADIDTVCVAPNFCTREHFFTYLKKDLLSRPEVKELIAVEEAFVPIISFDYRDVSIDLLFARMAENIIPKDIDILDDKILIGLDEATEKSLNGPRVTNMIFRLVGEKTFPN
;
A
#
# COMPACT_ATOMS: atom_id res chain seq x y z
N PRO A 1 10.79 -23.99 2.15
CA PRO A 1 11.45 -23.57 3.42
C PRO A 1 12.92 -23.94 3.39
N ALA A 2 13.82 -23.06 3.86
CA ALA A 2 15.26 -23.34 3.90
C ALA A 2 15.64 -24.37 4.99
N TYR A 3 14.77 -24.59 5.97
CA TYR A 3 14.95 -25.53 7.09
C TYR A 3 13.67 -26.31 7.35
N GLU A 4 13.81 -27.51 7.91
CA GLU A 4 12.68 -28.29 8.42
C GLU A 4 12.13 -27.68 9.72
N PRO A 5 10.81 -27.79 9.97
CA PRO A 5 10.22 -27.31 11.22
C PRO A 5 10.76 -28.10 12.40
N LEU A 6 11.09 -27.40 13.50
CA LEU A 6 11.55 -28.03 14.75
C LEU A 6 10.49 -28.98 15.36
N SER A 7 9.22 -28.67 15.13
CA SER A 7 8.09 -29.47 15.60
C SER A 7 6.90 -29.23 14.68
N ILE A 8 6.17 -30.30 14.38
CA ILE A 8 4.86 -30.27 13.70
C ILE A 8 3.72 -30.67 14.65
N ARG A 9 4.00 -30.68 15.97
CA ARG A 9 3.01 -31.05 16.98
C ARG A 9 1.94 -29.97 17.08
N GLU A 10 0.68 -30.38 16.97
CA GLU A 10 -0.48 -29.53 17.23
C GLU A 10 -0.59 -29.14 18.72
N PRO A 11 -1.18 -27.98 19.04
CA PRO A 11 -1.34 -27.52 20.41
C PRO A 11 -2.25 -28.46 21.22
N THR A 12 -1.86 -28.72 22.47
CA THR A 12 -2.68 -29.45 23.44
C THR A 12 -3.87 -28.61 23.89
N GLU A 13 -4.88 -29.26 24.48
CA GLU A 13 -6.02 -28.56 25.08
C GLU A 13 -5.63 -27.58 26.19
N ALA A 14 -4.53 -27.84 26.92
CA ALA A 14 -4.01 -26.90 27.91
C ALA A 14 -3.40 -25.64 27.26
N GLU A 15 -2.63 -25.82 26.18
CA GLU A 15 -2.03 -24.71 25.42
C GLU A 15 -3.10 -23.85 24.74
N LYS A 16 -4.14 -24.48 24.18
CA LYS A 16 -5.30 -23.76 23.63
C LYS A 16 -6.02 -22.91 24.68
N ARG A 17 -6.14 -23.41 25.92
CA ARG A 17 -6.72 -22.62 27.02
C ARG A 17 -5.85 -21.41 27.36
N ILE A 18 -4.52 -21.56 27.33
CA ILE A 18 -3.58 -20.45 27.55
C ILE A 18 -3.71 -19.42 26.41
N ASP A 19 -3.78 -19.87 25.16
CA ASP A 19 -4.01 -19.00 24.00
C ASP A 19 -5.28 -18.16 24.16
N LEU A 20 -6.39 -18.78 24.58
CA LEU A 20 -7.64 -18.05 24.89
C LEU A 20 -7.47 -17.01 26.02
N THR A 21 -6.67 -17.30 27.04
CA THR A 21 -6.39 -16.32 28.10
C THR A 21 -5.54 -15.15 27.62
N LEU A 22 -4.57 -15.40 26.73
CA LEU A 22 -3.78 -14.34 26.09
C LEU A 22 -4.68 -13.46 25.23
N LYS A 23 -5.55 -14.07 24.42
CA LYS A 23 -6.51 -13.34 23.58
C LYS A 23 -7.44 -12.45 24.42
N ALA A 24 -8.01 -12.99 25.50
CA ALA A 24 -8.87 -12.22 26.39
C ALA A 24 -8.14 -11.03 27.06
N TYR A 25 -6.85 -11.19 27.38
CA TYR A 25 -6.02 -10.09 27.88
C TYR A 25 -5.77 -9.03 26.79
N MET A 26 -5.42 -9.47 25.57
CA MET A 26 -5.21 -8.57 24.44
C MET A 26 -6.49 -7.80 24.08
N ASP A 27 -7.67 -8.43 24.11
CA ASP A 27 -8.94 -7.75 23.84
C ASP A 27 -9.23 -6.59 24.83
N VAL A 28 -8.66 -6.63 26.04
CA VAL A 28 -8.82 -5.59 27.07
C VAL A 28 -7.71 -4.54 26.97
N GLU A 29 -6.47 -4.97 26.82
CA GLU A 29 -5.28 -4.12 26.95
C GLU A 29 -4.74 -3.61 25.60
N MET A 30 -4.94 -4.36 24.53
CA MET A 30 -4.54 -4.03 23.16
C MET A 30 -5.78 -3.68 22.33
N LYS A 31 -6.23 -2.43 22.45
CA LYS A 31 -7.34 -1.92 21.65
C LYS A 31 -6.91 -1.80 20.20
N LEU A 32 -7.26 -2.80 19.40
CA LEU A 32 -7.16 -2.74 17.94
C LEU A 32 -8.28 -1.86 17.38
N GLU A 33 -8.09 -1.39 16.14
CA GLU A 33 -9.16 -0.71 15.39
C GLU A 33 -10.41 -1.58 15.26
N SER A 34 -11.58 -0.94 15.29
CA SER A 34 -12.87 -1.63 15.11
C SER A 34 -13.08 -2.02 13.63
N ASN A 35 -13.95 -3.01 13.41
CA ASN A 35 -14.39 -3.37 12.05
C ASN A 35 -15.02 -2.19 11.29
N GLU A 36 -15.68 -1.26 11.99
CA GLU A 36 -16.26 -0.06 11.39
C GLU A 36 -15.17 0.88 10.86
N GLU A 37 -14.10 1.06 11.63
CA GLU A 37 -12.96 1.87 11.20
C GLU A 37 -12.21 1.21 10.03
N MET A 38 -12.13 -0.12 10.00
CA MET A 38 -11.58 -0.84 8.84
C MET A 38 -12.37 -0.55 7.56
N VAL A 39 -13.70 -0.67 7.61
CA VAL A 39 -14.56 -0.39 6.45
C VAL A 39 -14.39 1.05 5.99
N ARG A 40 -14.20 1.99 6.93
CA ARG A 40 -13.89 3.39 6.60
C ARG A 40 -12.55 3.52 5.89
N ARG A 41 -11.48 2.88 6.40
CA ARG A 41 -10.14 2.91 5.79
C ARG A 41 -10.14 2.29 4.39
N ASP A 42 -10.85 1.18 4.19
CA ASP A 42 -11.02 0.56 2.87
C ASP A 42 -11.73 1.50 1.89
N SER A 43 -12.78 2.20 2.34
CA SER A 43 -13.46 3.22 1.54
C SER A 43 -12.52 4.36 1.17
N VAL A 44 -11.71 4.83 2.12
CA VAL A 44 -10.71 5.89 1.88
C VAL A 44 -9.67 5.44 0.85
N LEU A 45 -9.15 4.22 0.97
CA LEU A 45 -8.20 3.67 0.02
C LEU A 45 -8.77 3.51 -1.40
N ALA A 46 -10.05 3.12 -1.51
CA ALA A 46 -10.73 3.06 -2.80
C ALA A 46 -10.84 4.45 -3.46
N GLU A 47 -11.12 5.49 -2.68
CA GLU A 47 -11.15 6.87 -3.17
C GLU A 47 -9.75 7.36 -3.57
N VAL A 48 -8.73 7.15 -2.74
CA VAL A 48 -7.33 7.54 -3.05
C VAL A 48 -6.82 6.81 -4.30
N ARG A 49 -7.15 5.53 -4.46
CA ARG A 49 -6.88 4.78 -5.70
C ARG A 49 -7.56 5.43 -6.91
N SER A 50 -8.82 5.86 -6.78
CA SER A 50 -9.54 6.55 -7.86
C SER A 50 -8.87 7.87 -8.23
N ILE A 51 -8.41 8.64 -7.24
CA ILE A 51 -7.66 9.88 -7.43
C ILE A 51 -6.37 9.61 -8.21
N PHE A 52 -5.62 8.59 -7.78
CA PHE A 52 -4.37 8.20 -8.42
C PHE A 52 -4.55 7.76 -9.87
N ILE A 53 -5.53 6.91 -10.18
CA ILE A 53 -5.81 6.46 -11.56
C ILE A 53 -6.22 7.65 -12.45
N LYS A 54 -7.04 8.57 -11.94
CA LYS A 54 -7.39 9.80 -12.68
C LYS A 54 -6.17 10.69 -12.91
N TRP A 55 -5.23 10.74 -11.97
CA TRP A 55 -3.97 11.44 -12.17
C TRP A 55 -3.11 10.79 -13.26
N VAL A 56 -3.04 9.46 -13.33
CA VAL A 56 -2.33 8.76 -14.44
C VAL A 56 -2.94 9.17 -15.79
N GLN A 57 -4.27 9.14 -15.90
CA GLN A 57 -4.99 9.59 -17.10
C GLN A 57 -4.72 11.06 -17.43
N TYR A 58 -4.71 11.93 -16.42
CA TYR A 58 -4.38 13.34 -16.57
C TYR A 58 -2.97 13.53 -17.13
N VAL A 59 -1.98 12.81 -16.61
CA VAL A 59 -0.61 12.87 -17.12
C VAL A 59 -0.55 12.41 -18.59
N ALA A 60 -1.20 11.30 -18.91
CA ALA A 60 -1.23 10.78 -20.28
C ALA A 60 -1.84 11.79 -21.27
N VAL A 61 -3.02 12.33 -20.97
CA VAL A 61 -3.77 13.19 -21.91
C VAL A 61 -3.31 14.65 -21.89
N GLU A 62 -3.21 15.24 -20.70
CA GLU A 62 -3.02 16.69 -20.56
C GLU A 62 -1.55 17.10 -20.60
N VAL A 63 -0.65 16.23 -20.11
CA VAL A 63 0.80 16.53 -20.04
C VAL A 63 1.53 15.96 -21.25
N LEU A 64 1.19 14.75 -21.67
CA LEU A 64 1.90 14.03 -22.72
C LEU A 64 1.14 13.96 -24.05
N HIS A 65 -0.13 14.40 -24.08
CA HIS A 65 -0.97 14.40 -25.29
C HIS A 65 -1.12 13.02 -25.94
N MET A 66 -1.16 11.97 -25.12
CA MET A 66 -1.46 10.61 -25.55
C MET A 66 -2.93 10.48 -25.97
N PRO A 67 -3.26 9.54 -26.88
CA PRO A 67 -4.63 9.19 -27.20
C PRO A 67 -5.44 8.80 -25.94
N ALA A 68 -6.72 9.15 -25.92
CA ALA A 68 -7.58 8.93 -24.75
C ALA A 68 -7.81 7.44 -24.45
N ASP A 69 -7.83 6.59 -25.48
CA ASP A 69 -7.90 5.14 -25.38
C ASP A 69 -6.63 4.56 -24.75
N GLU A 70 -5.44 5.00 -25.17
CA GLU A 70 -4.18 4.60 -24.53
C GLU A 70 -4.11 5.07 -23.06
N ALA A 71 -4.63 6.26 -22.75
CA ALA A 71 -4.69 6.78 -21.39
C ALA A 71 -5.64 5.97 -20.49
N GLU A 72 -6.78 5.52 -21.03
CA GLU A 72 -7.73 4.67 -20.31
C GLU A 72 -7.11 3.30 -19.99
N ASP A 73 -6.37 2.74 -20.94
CA ASP A 73 -5.72 1.43 -20.81
C ASP A 73 -4.46 1.45 -19.93
N ALA A 74 -3.83 2.61 -19.71
CA ALA A 74 -2.58 2.73 -18.95
C ALA A 74 -2.69 2.22 -17.50
N GLY A 75 -3.86 2.34 -16.89
CA GLY A 75 -4.15 1.80 -15.56
C GLY A 75 -3.41 2.51 -14.42
N GLY A 76 -2.97 1.72 -13.44
CA GLY A 76 -2.34 2.17 -12.19
C GLY A 76 -2.89 1.40 -11.00
N GLU A 77 -2.04 1.09 -10.02
CA GLU A 77 -2.41 0.26 -8.87
C GLU A 77 -1.87 0.85 -7.56
N LEU A 78 -2.58 0.62 -6.45
CA LEU A 78 -2.18 1.07 -5.12
C LEU A 78 -1.92 -0.15 -4.23
N PHE A 79 -0.67 -0.34 -3.83
CA PHE A 79 -0.29 -1.41 -2.91
C PHE A 79 -0.19 -0.91 -1.48
N ILE A 80 -0.79 -1.65 -0.55
CA ILE A 80 -0.67 -1.40 0.89
C ILE A 80 0.56 -2.14 1.40
N SER A 81 1.35 -1.47 2.24
CA SER A 81 2.50 -2.00 2.93
C SER A 81 2.29 -1.99 4.45
N GLY A 82 3.29 -2.44 5.20
CA GLY A 82 3.37 -2.22 6.64
C GLY A 82 2.33 -2.95 7.48
N SER A 83 2.08 -2.38 8.66
CA SER A 83 1.26 -2.93 9.74
C SER A 83 -0.21 -3.12 9.31
N HIS A 84 -0.75 -2.16 8.56
CA HIS A 84 -2.13 -2.20 8.07
C HIS A 84 -2.39 -3.45 7.22
N ARG A 85 -1.43 -3.81 6.36
CA ARG A 85 -1.51 -5.02 5.52
C ARG A 85 -1.31 -6.33 6.31
N LEU A 86 -0.59 -6.31 7.44
CA LEU A 86 -0.38 -7.48 8.30
C LEU A 86 -1.47 -7.70 9.35
N GLY A 87 -2.46 -6.80 9.45
CA GLY A 87 -3.57 -6.94 10.39
C GLY A 87 -3.22 -6.65 11.86
N VAL A 88 -2.02 -6.15 12.13
CA VAL A 88 -1.60 -5.70 13.47
C VAL A 88 -1.75 -4.18 13.49
N ARG A 89 -2.88 -3.68 14.02
CA ARG A 89 -3.32 -2.29 13.82
C ARG A 89 -3.44 -1.53 15.13
N ASP A 90 -2.55 -0.56 15.33
CA ASP A 90 -2.70 0.43 16.39
C ASP A 90 -3.72 1.51 15.96
N ILE A 91 -4.51 2.00 16.91
CA ILE A 91 -5.51 3.05 16.67
C ILE A 91 -4.79 4.31 16.17
N GLY A 92 -5.21 4.80 14.99
CA GLY A 92 -4.65 6.01 14.40
C GLY A 92 -3.31 5.81 13.71
N ALA A 93 -2.87 4.56 13.48
CA ALA A 93 -1.74 4.29 12.60
C ALA A 93 -2.02 4.83 11.18
N ASP A 94 -0.95 5.18 10.48
CA ASP A 94 -0.93 5.53 9.07
C ASP A 94 -1.23 4.33 8.16
N ILE A 95 -1.64 4.60 6.92
CA ILE A 95 -1.65 3.60 5.86
C ILE A 95 -0.46 3.85 4.95
N ASP A 96 0.55 2.97 5.05
CA ASP A 96 1.64 2.90 4.08
C ASP A 96 1.11 2.43 2.72
N THR A 97 1.21 3.27 1.72
CA THR A 97 0.74 2.96 0.37
C THR A 97 1.80 3.27 -0.69
N VAL A 98 1.82 2.46 -1.74
CA VAL A 98 2.72 2.62 -2.88
C VAL A 98 1.89 2.75 -4.15
N CYS A 99 1.98 3.91 -4.78
CA CYS A 99 1.41 4.20 -6.09
C CYS A 99 2.30 3.59 -7.18
N VAL A 100 1.80 2.55 -7.85
CA VAL A 100 2.47 1.90 -8.98
C VAL A 100 1.93 2.47 -10.28
N ALA A 101 2.77 3.22 -10.99
CA ALA A 101 2.41 3.98 -12.18
C ALA A 101 3.12 3.48 -13.45
N PRO A 102 2.54 3.71 -14.63
CA PRO A 102 3.20 3.54 -15.92
C PRO A 102 4.53 4.29 -16.04
N ASN A 103 5.38 3.86 -16.98
CA ASN A 103 6.69 4.45 -17.24
C ASN A 103 6.64 5.95 -17.59
N PHE A 104 5.58 6.40 -18.25
CA PHE A 104 5.44 7.79 -18.65
C PHE A 104 5.08 8.73 -17.48
N CYS A 105 4.65 8.20 -16.34
CA CYS A 105 4.44 8.95 -15.12
C CYS A 105 5.77 9.15 -14.37
N THR A 106 6.25 10.38 -14.24
CA THR A 106 7.51 10.69 -13.56
C THR A 106 7.30 11.10 -12.11
N ARG A 107 8.37 11.05 -11.30
CA ARG A 107 8.36 11.62 -9.93
C ARG A 107 8.04 13.11 -9.95
N GLU A 108 8.54 13.83 -10.93
CA GLU A 108 8.20 15.25 -11.10
C GLU A 108 6.68 15.41 -11.27
N HIS A 109 6.03 14.60 -12.12
CA HIS A 109 4.58 14.64 -12.26
C HIS A 109 3.83 14.32 -10.95
N PHE A 110 4.37 13.40 -10.14
CA PHE A 110 3.80 13.01 -8.86
C PHE A 110 3.86 14.16 -7.85
N PHE A 111 5.02 14.80 -7.71
CA PHE A 111 5.22 15.91 -6.79
C PHE A 111 4.71 17.26 -7.29
N THR A 112 4.38 17.40 -8.57
CA THR A 112 3.79 18.62 -9.13
C THR A 112 2.27 18.48 -9.29
N TYR A 113 1.81 17.59 -10.17
CA TYR A 113 0.40 17.50 -10.56
C TYR A 113 -0.45 16.74 -9.53
N LEU A 114 -0.01 15.57 -9.04
CA LEU A 114 -0.80 14.83 -8.04
C LEU A 114 -0.85 15.60 -6.72
N LYS A 115 0.29 16.12 -6.25
CA LYS A 115 0.35 16.99 -5.07
C LYS A 115 -0.62 18.18 -5.19
N LYS A 116 -0.68 18.84 -6.34
CA LYS A 116 -1.58 19.97 -6.58
C LYS A 116 -3.05 19.53 -6.57
N ASP A 117 -3.38 18.38 -7.18
CA ASP A 117 -4.74 17.83 -7.14
C ASP A 117 -5.16 17.53 -5.70
N LEU A 118 -4.30 16.85 -4.93
CA LEU A 118 -4.54 16.56 -3.51
C LEU A 118 -4.76 17.82 -2.69
N LEU A 119 -3.92 18.85 -2.85
CA LEU A 119 -4.07 20.14 -2.15
C LEU A 119 -5.36 20.89 -2.51
N SER A 120 -5.97 20.61 -3.65
CA SER A 120 -7.22 21.26 -4.09
C SER A 120 -8.47 20.63 -3.48
N ARG A 121 -8.34 19.47 -2.83
CA ARG A 121 -9.45 18.68 -2.30
C ARG A 121 -9.76 19.08 -0.85
N PRO A 122 -11.02 19.41 -0.51
CA PRO A 122 -11.40 19.76 0.86
C PRO A 122 -11.27 18.58 1.84
N GLU A 123 -11.23 17.35 1.35
CA GLU A 123 -11.07 16.14 2.15
C GLU A 123 -9.62 15.91 2.64
N VAL A 124 -8.64 16.57 2.00
CA VAL A 124 -7.21 16.46 2.30
C VAL A 124 -6.80 17.53 3.32
N LYS A 125 -6.12 17.11 4.38
CA LYS A 125 -5.54 17.97 5.42
C LYS A 125 -4.08 17.61 5.65
N GLU A 126 -3.32 18.53 6.26
CA GLU A 126 -1.95 18.30 6.72
C GLU A 126 -1.01 17.68 5.67
N LEU A 127 -1.17 18.06 4.39
CA LEU A 127 -0.35 17.51 3.31
C LEU A 127 1.10 17.99 3.41
N ILE A 128 2.02 17.03 3.51
CA ILE A 128 3.46 17.22 3.54
C ILE A 128 4.07 16.39 2.41
N ALA A 129 4.92 17.00 1.59
CA ALA A 129 5.66 16.30 0.54
C ALA A 129 7.17 16.41 0.81
N VAL A 130 7.85 15.27 0.88
CA VAL A 130 9.29 15.19 1.14
C VAL A 130 9.98 14.55 -0.06
N GLU A 131 10.46 15.38 -0.98
CA GLU A 131 11.07 14.95 -2.25
C GLU A 131 12.51 14.48 -2.08
N GLU A 132 13.23 15.06 -1.11
CA GLU A 132 14.67 14.82 -0.88
C GLU A 132 14.95 13.68 0.11
N ALA A 133 13.93 12.91 0.51
CA ALA A 133 14.08 11.77 1.39
C ALA A 133 14.73 10.58 0.66
N PHE A 134 15.24 9.61 1.44
CA PHE A 134 15.80 8.37 0.88
C PHE A 134 14.78 7.59 0.02
N VAL A 135 13.51 7.65 0.41
CA VAL A 135 12.37 7.26 -0.43
C VAL A 135 11.40 8.45 -0.44
N PRO A 136 11.23 9.16 -1.58
CA PRO A 136 10.35 10.31 -1.66
C PRO A 136 8.89 9.96 -1.34
N ILE A 137 8.21 10.83 -0.59
CA ILE A 137 6.88 10.55 -0.02
C ILE A 137 5.96 11.78 0.00
N ILE A 138 4.65 11.55 -0.16
CA ILE A 138 3.59 12.51 0.16
C ILE A 138 2.74 11.93 1.30
N SER A 139 2.73 12.60 2.45
CA SER A 139 1.93 12.24 3.63
C SER A 139 0.80 13.23 3.80
N PHE A 140 -0.41 12.78 4.12
CA PHE A 140 -1.58 13.63 4.33
C PHE A 140 -2.69 12.90 5.07
N ASP A 141 -3.63 13.65 5.63
CA ASP A 141 -4.86 13.10 6.18
C ASP A 141 -5.98 13.22 5.13
N TYR A 142 -6.59 12.10 4.77
CA TYR A 142 -7.78 12.07 3.89
C TYR A 142 -8.99 11.62 4.70
N ARG A 143 -9.98 12.50 4.87
CA ARG A 143 -11.17 12.22 5.71
C ARG A 143 -10.78 11.69 7.10
N ASP A 144 -9.76 12.32 7.71
CA ASP A 144 -9.17 12.00 9.02
C ASP A 144 -8.49 10.61 9.13
N VAL A 145 -8.11 10.01 7.99
CA VAL A 145 -7.24 8.82 7.93
C VAL A 145 -5.87 9.26 7.41
N SER A 146 -4.82 8.96 8.16
CA SER A 146 -3.45 9.31 7.76
C SER A 146 -2.91 8.36 6.70
N ILE A 147 -2.37 8.90 5.61
CA ILE A 147 -1.94 8.16 4.44
C ILE A 147 -0.56 8.61 4.02
N ASP A 148 0.30 7.62 3.81
CA ASP A 148 1.66 7.77 3.30
C ASP A 148 1.71 7.22 1.87
N LEU A 149 1.88 8.11 0.87
CA LEU A 149 1.99 7.76 -0.54
C LEU A 149 3.44 7.79 -1.01
N LEU A 150 3.99 6.60 -1.24
CA LEU A 150 5.22 6.39 -2.00
C LEU A 150 4.92 6.23 -3.48
N PHE A 151 5.92 6.48 -4.32
CA PHE A 151 5.80 6.38 -5.76
C PHE A 151 6.74 5.34 -6.35
N ALA A 152 6.21 4.51 -7.25
CA ALA A 152 6.93 3.52 -8.03
C ALA A 152 6.57 3.66 -9.51
N ARG A 153 7.58 3.91 -10.34
CA ARG A 153 7.43 4.01 -11.80
C ARG A 153 7.91 2.74 -12.46
N MET A 154 7.01 2.03 -13.13
CA MET A 154 7.33 0.77 -13.80
C MET A 154 8.06 0.97 -15.13
N ALA A 155 8.59 -0.11 -15.71
CA ALA A 155 9.21 -0.08 -17.03
C ALA A 155 8.14 -0.09 -18.14
N GLU A 156 6.95 -0.59 -17.84
CA GLU A 156 5.82 -0.74 -18.74
C GLU A 156 4.92 0.51 -18.77
N ASN A 157 4.28 0.77 -19.91
CA ASN A 157 3.30 1.85 -20.07
C ASN A 157 1.88 1.46 -19.64
N ILE A 158 1.64 0.20 -19.31
CA ILE A 158 0.34 -0.33 -18.89
C ILE A 158 0.56 -1.09 -17.60
N ILE A 159 -0.22 -0.76 -16.57
CA ILE A 159 -0.22 -1.46 -15.28
C ILE A 159 -1.46 -2.37 -15.20
N PRO A 160 -1.28 -3.70 -15.26
CA PRO A 160 -2.38 -4.64 -15.07
C PRO A 160 -2.99 -4.56 -13.67
N LYS A 161 -4.31 -4.72 -13.55
CA LYS A 161 -5.01 -4.74 -12.26
C LYS A 161 -4.62 -5.94 -11.38
N ASP A 162 -4.13 -7.00 -11.99
CA ASP A 162 -3.72 -8.26 -11.37
C ASP A 162 -2.19 -8.41 -11.32
N ILE A 163 -1.45 -7.29 -11.39
CA ILE A 163 0.01 -7.30 -11.29
C ILE A 163 0.46 -8.00 -9.99
N ASP A 164 1.24 -9.07 -10.15
CA ASP A 164 1.84 -9.78 -9.01
C ASP A 164 3.07 -9.02 -8.53
N ILE A 165 2.91 -8.31 -7.43
CA ILE A 165 4.00 -7.55 -6.81
C ILE A 165 5.17 -8.45 -6.38
N LEU A 166 4.98 -9.77 -6.25
CA LEU A 166 6.03 -10.73 -5.89
C LEU A 166 6.79 -11.29 -7.09
N ASP A 167 6.36 -11.07 -8.33
CA ASP A 167 7.14 -11.48 -9.51
C ASP A 167 8.40 -10.60 -9.60
N ASP A 168 9.59 -11.22 -9.68
CA ASP A 168 10.86 -10.50 -9.80
C ASP A 168 10.99 -9.78 -11.14
N LYS A 169 10.23 -10.18 -12.17
CA LYS A 169 10.27 -9.53 -13.48
C LYS A 169 9.87 -8.06 -13.43
N ILE A 170 9.01 -7.68 -12.48
CA ILE A 170 8.57 -6.28 -12.35
C ILE A 170 9.73 -5.35 -11.95
N LEU A 171 10.83 -5.90 -11.43
CA LEU A 171 12.01 -5.15 -10.99
C LEU A 171 12.98 -4.84 -12.14
N ILE A 172 12.75 -5.38 -13.34
CA ILE A 172 13.66 -5.19 -14.47
C ILE A 172 13.55 -3.75 -14.99
N GLY A 173 14.68 -3.04 -15.03
CA GLY A 173 14.75 -1.70 -15.61
C GLY A 173 14.19 -0.57 -14.74
N LEU A 174 13.97 -0.85 -13.44
CA LEU A 174 13.56 0.16 -12.47
C LEU A 174 14.75 1.01 -12.00
N ASP A 175 14.46 2.22 -11.51
CA ASP A 175 15.43 3.03 -10.79
C ASP A 175 15.48 2.67 -9.30
N GLU A 176 16.59 2.99 -8.64
CA GLU A 176 16.85 2.61 -7.24
C GLU A 176 15.76 3.10 -6.27
N ALA A 177 15.21 4.29 -6.49
CA ALA A 177 14.14 4.80 -5.64
C ALA A 177 12.83 4.03 -5.85
N THR A 178 12.56 3.55 -7.07
CA THR A 178 11.39 2.70 -7.37
C THR A 178 11.55 1.34 -6.70
N GLU A 179 12.72 0.72 -6.79
CA GLU A 179 13.02 -0.55 -6.13
C GLU A 179 12.79 -0.46 -4.62
N LYS A 180 13.22 0.64 -3.99
CA LYS A 180 12.99 0.91 -2.56
C LYS A 180 11.52 1.07 -2.22
N SER A 181 10.76 1.82 -3.02
CA SER A 181 9.31 1.97 -2.84
C SER A 181 8.59 0.62 -2.91
N LEU A 182 8.95 -0.24 -3.89
CA LEU A 182 8.32 -1.55 -4.06
C LEU A 182 8.71 -2.55 -2.97
N ASN A 183 9.84 -2.36 -2.29
CA ASN A 183 10.30 -3.28 -1.26
C ASN A 183 9.30 -3.43 -0.10
N GLY A 184 8.61 -2.35 0.28
CA GLY A 184 7.58 -2.37 1.33
C GLY A 184 6.50 -3.42 1.08
N PRO A 185 5.65 -3.26 0.04
CA PRO A 185 4.59 -4.21 -0.25
C PRO A 185 5.13 -5.61 -0.61
N ARG A 186 6.31 -5.71 -1.22
CA ARG A 186 6.95 -7.02 -1.51
C ARG A 186 7.29 -7.79 -0.25
N VAL A 187 7.96 -7.15 0.71
CA VAL A 187 8.30 -7.77 2.00
C VAL A 187 7.03 -8.18 2.73
N THR A 188 6.04 -7.29 2.81
CA THR A 188 4.81 -7.58 3.53
C THR A 188 4.03 -8.76 2.93
N ASN A 189 3.88 -8.80 1.60
CA ASN A 189 3.20 -9.92 0.94
C ASN A 189 4.03 -11.22 1.01
N MET A 190 5.37 -11.14 1.02
CA MET A 190 6.24 -12.30 1.20
C MET A 190 6.12 -12.87 2.62
N ILE A 191 6.08 -12.02 3.65
CA ILE A 191 5.84 -12.46 5.04
C ILE A 191 4.52 -13.22 5.13
N PHE A 192 3.45 -12.65 4.57
CA PHE A 192 2.14 -13.30 4.56
C PHE A 192 2.19 -14.66 3.84
N ARG A 193 2.84 -14.74 2.68
CA ARG A 193 2.99 -15.98 1.89
C ARG A 193 3.80 -17.06 2.62
N LEU A 194 4.85 -16.67 3.35
CA LEU A 194 5.78 -17.61 4.00
C LEU A 194 5.24 -18.18 5.32
N VAL A 195 4.51 -17.37 6.09
CA VAL A 195 3.99 -17.79 7.40
C VAL A 195 2.56 -18.36 7.27
N GLY A 196 1.78 -17.87 6.31
CA GLY A 196 0.44 -18.36 5.99
C GLY A 196 -0.66 -17.85 6.93
N GLU A 197 -1.91 -18.10 6.51
CA GLU A 197 -3.14 -17.62 7.18
C GLU A 197 -3.33 -18.17 8.60
N LYS A 198 -2.65 -19.25 8.97
CA LYS A 198 -2.76 -19.84 10.31
C LYS A 198 -2.10 -18.97 11.41
N THR A 199 -1.22 -18.05 11.03
CA THR A 199 -0.48 -17.19 11.97
C THR A 199 -0.94 -15.74 11.93
N PHE A 200 -1.37 -15.24 10.77
CA PHE A 200 -2.00 -13.92 10.64
C PHE A 200 -3.52 -14.11 10.48
N PRO A 201 -4.34 -13.83 11.51
CA PRO A 201 -5.80 -13.86 11.34
C PRO A 201 -6.24 -12.73 10.40
N ASN A 202 -7.20 -13.03 9.51
CA ASN A 202 -7.92 -12.03 8.71
C ASN A 202 -8.81 -11.14 9.58
#